data_AF-X0Y3Q3-F1
#
_entry.id   AF-X0Y3Q3-F1
#
_cell.length_a   1.000
_cell.length_b   1.000
_cell.length_c   1.000
_cell.angle_alpha   90.00
_cell.angle_beta   90.00
_cell.angle_gamma   90.00
#
_symmetry.space_group_name_H-M   'P 1'
#
loop_
_entity.id
_entity.type
_entity.pdbx_description
1 polymer ?
#
loop_
_entity_poly.entity_id
_entity_poly.type
_entity_poly.pdbx_seq_one_letter_code
_entity_poly.pdbx_strand_id
1 'polypeptide(L)'
;IGFIADTLNAESQRFKGAPTEMVIDQGNKRIIITDTLEHIRKLETWVELLDIRPETRVYPISNVGFTGDSFGDVESAIRDLLTPDAYMQFDYQNYILIVRDLPEVHEDIEEVLSQMDQPPAQIMVQAEILETSADHQFTFGIDYDLSGDLDKAVKDGLFPDIPTGTDPGQDDKFNFHDLRDTFPIFSGGSTGVSIDHLSRHARIQFSAFMSDSTTKLLATPQIYLKNHEEAHIEVGSEVPYLTSNFYGTTV
;
A
#
# COMPACT_ATOMS: atom_id res chain seq x y z
N ILE A 1 -17.85 -44.98 22.66
CA ILE A 1 -17.93 -46.45 22.91
C ILE A 1 -17.01 -47.21 21.98
N GLY A 2 -16.94 -46.89 20.67
CA GLY A 2 -15.95 -47.48 19.76
C GLY A 2 -14.52 -47.32 20.28
N PHE A 3 -14.12 -46.08 20.61
CA PHE A 3 -12.80 -45.80 21.20
C PHE A 3 -12.49 -46.59 22.49
N ILE A 4 -13.46 -46.64 23.41
CA ILE A 4 -13.34 -47.39 24.68
C ILE A 4 -13.22 -48.90 24.41
N ALA A 5 -13.98 -49.40 23.44
CA ALA A 5 -13.92 -50.80 23.02
C ALA A 5 -12.57 -51.17 22.39
N ASP A 6 -12.02 -50.31 21.53
CA ASP A 6 -10.75 -50.55 20.85
C ASP A 6 -9.56 -50.52 21.83
N THR A 7 -9.58 -49.58 22.77
CA THR A 7 -8.57 -49.50 23.84
C THR A 7 -8.66 -50.66 24.81
N LEU A 8 -9.86 -51.09 25.21
CA LEU A 8 -10.06 -52.29 26.03
C LEU A 8 -9.63 -53.58 25.31
N ASN A 9 -9.86 -53.68 24.01
CA ASN A 9 -9.42 -54.83 23.22
C ASN A 9 -7.89 -54.87 23.12
N ALA A 10 -7.25 -53.72 22.88
CA ALA A 10 -5.78 -53.60 22.86
C ALA A 10 -5.15 -53.99 24.21
N GLU A 11 -5.72 -53.54 25.31
CA GLU A 11 -5.21 -53.83 26.65
C GLU A 11 -5.51 -55.29 27.07
N SER A 12 -6.67 -55.84 26.69
CA SER A 12 -7.01 -57.27 26.84
C SER A 12 -5.99 -58.18 26.14
N GLN A 13 -5.47 -57.80 24.96
CA GLN A 13 -4.43 -58.57 24.28
C GLN A 13 -3.06 -58.56 24.98
N ARG A 14 -2.80 -57.59 25.86
CA ARG A 14 -1.57 -57.53 26.67
C ARG A 14 -1.61 -58.51 27.85
N PHE A 15 -2.81 -58.90 28.30
CA PHE A 15 -3.02 -59.82 29.41
C PHE A 15 -3.11 -61.30 29.00
N LYS A 16 -2.60 -61.68 27.81
CA LYS A 16 -2.68 -63.04 27.22
C LYS A 16 -2.38 -64.17 28.23
N GLY A 17 -3.46 -64.80 28.71
CA GLY A 17 -3.43 -65.98 29.58
C GLY A 17 -4.69 -66.85 29.53
N ALA A 18 -5.85 -66.32 29.13
CA ALA A 18 -7.11 -67.04 28.97
C ALA A 18 -7.84 -66.57 27.69
N PRO A 19 -8.74 -67.37 27.09
CA PRO A 19 -9.53 -66.94 25.93
C PRO A 19 -10.51 -65.84 26.38
N THR A 20 -10.10 -64.59 26.22
CA THR A 20 -10.96 -63.42 26.40
C THR A 20 -11.90 -63.31 25.21
N GLU A 21 -13.20 -63.45 25.46
CA GLU A 21 -14.24 -63.15 24.47
C GLU A 21 -14.88 -61.81 24.85
N MET A 22 -14.65 -60.81 24.00
CA MET A 22 -15.22 -59.47 24.14
C MET A 22 -16.16 -59.22 22.97
N VAL A 23 -17.44 -58.99 23.28
CA VAL A 23 -18.48 -58.68 22.30
C VAL A 23 -18.99 -57.28 22.57
N ILE A 24 -18.95 -56.44 21.55
CA ILE A 24 -19.41 -55.04 21.63
C ILE A 24 -20.78 -54.98 20.95
N ASP A 25 -21.81 -54.74 21.74
CA ASP A 25 -23.13 -54.39 21.24
C ASP A 25 -23.20 -52.88 21.07
N GLN A 26 -22.91 -52.41 19.85
CA GLN A 26 -22.94 -50.99 19.50
C GLN A 26 -24.36 -50.40 19.57
N GLY A 27 -25.39 -51.20 19.31
CA GLY A 27 -26.79 -50.74 19.31
C GLY A 27 -27.27 -50.41 20.72
N ASN A 28 -26.94 -51.28 21.67
CA ASN A 28 -27.32 -51.08 23.08
C ASN A 28 -26.25 -50.41 23.93
N LYS A 29 -25.12 -49.98 23.33
CA LYS A 29 -24.03 -49.31 24.03
C LYS A 29 -23.47 -50.16 25.19
N ARG A 30 -23.33 -51.47 24.96
CA ARG A 30 -22.88 -52.44 25.97
C ARG A 30 -21.63 -53.16 25.51
N ILE A 31 -20.74 -53.40 26.46
CA ILE A 31 -19.56 -54.23 26.28
C ILE A 31 -19.76 -55.47 27.14
N ILE A 32 -19.79 -56.64 26.51
CA ILE A 32 -19.89 -57.94 27.18
C ILE A 32 -18.49 -58.53 27.19
N ILE A 33 -17.94 -58.77 28.37
CA ILE A 33 -16.59 -59.32 28.56
C ILE A 33 -16.71 -60.62 29.32
N THR A 34 -16.13 -61.68 28.79
CA THR A 34 -15.99 -62.97 29.46
C THR A 34 -14.52 -63.24 29.73
N ASP A 35 -14.13 -63.17 31.01
CA ASP A 35 -12.76 -63.43 31.47
C ASP A 35 -12.75 -63.87 32.95
N THR A 36 -11.58 -64.09 33.51
CA THR A 36 -11.34 -64.31 34.94
C THR A 36 -11.73 -63.09 35.78
N LEU A 37 -12.16 -63.33 37.03
CA LEU A 37 -12.64 -62.28 37.94
C LEU A 37 -11.59 -61.18 38.19
N GLU A 38 -10.30 -61.52 38.24
CA GLU A 38 -9.24 -60.52 38.42
C GLU A 38 -9.09 -59.58 37.23
N HIS A 39 -9.24 -60.10 36.00
CA HIS A 39 -9.18 -59.29 34.79
C HIS A 39 -10.41 -58.41 34.63
N ILE A 40 -11.60 -58.94 34.95
CA ILE A 40 -12.85 -58.16 34.91
C ILE A 40 -12.74 -56.93 35.81
N ARG A 41 -12.21 -57.07 37.03
CA ARG A 41 -12.03 -55.91 37.94
C ARG A 41 -11.07 -54.85 37.40
N LYS A 42 -10.00 -55.27 36.72
CA LYS A 42 -9.06 -54.33 36.07
C LYS A 42 -9.74 -53.62 34.91
N LEU A 43 -10.45 -54.36 34.05
CA LEU A 43 -11.18 -53.82 32.91
C LEU A 43 -12.32 -52.89 33.36
N GLU A 44 -13.01 -53.19 34.46
CA GLU A 44 -13.99 -52.31 35.09
C GLU A 44 -13.36 -50.98 35.50
N THR A 45 -12.18 -51.01 36.13
CA THR A 45 -11.43 -49.80 36.50
C THR A 45 -11.05 -48.99 35.25
N TRP A 46 -10.62 -49.65 34.17
CA TRP A 46 -10.33 -48.98 32.89
C TRP A 46 -11.56 -48.35 32.25
N VAL A 47 -12.70 -49.04 32.27
CA VAL A 47 -13.97 -48.49 31.77
C VAL A 47 -14.36 -47.26 32.57
N GLU A 48 -14.25 -47.30 33.90
CA GLU A 48 -14.60 -46.18 34.77
C GLU A 48 -13.69 -44.96 34.53
N LEU A 49 -12.41 -45.18 34.24
CA LEU A 49 -11.46 -44.11 33.89
C LEU A 49 -11.71 -43.54 32.48
N LEU A 50 -12.15 -44.37 31.53
CA LEU A 50 -12.34 -43.99 30.13
C LEU A 50 -13.75 -43.43 29.83
N ASP A 51 -14.72 -43.62 30.72
CA ASP A 51 -16.09 -43.08 30.59
C ASP A 51 -16.16 -41.59 30.96
N ILE A 52 -15.35 -40.78 30.28
CA ILE A 52 -15.36 -39.33 30.42
C ILE A 52 -16.40 -38.75 29.45
N ARG A 53 -17.27 -37.87 29.95
CA ARG A 53 -18.30 -37.23 29.11
C ARG A 53 -17.68 -36.06 28.32
N PRO A 54 -17.97 -35.95 27.02
CA PRO A 54 -17.52 -34.80 26.23
C PRO A 54 -18.30 -33.53 26.62
N GLU A 55 -17.57 -32.43 26.75
CA GLU A 55 -18.08 -31.11 27.09
C GLU A 55 -18.13 -30.21 25.85
N THR A 56 -19.14 -29.34 25.76
CA THR A 56 -19.21 -28.32 24.71
C THR A 56 -18.66 -27.01 25.24
N ARG A 57 -17.62 -26.46 24.60
CA ARG A 57 -17.07 -25.14 24.85
C ARG A 57 -17.20 -24.24 23.62
N VAL A 58 -17.33 -22.95 23.90
CA VAL A 58 -17.51 -21.90 22.89
C VAL A 58 -16.33 -20.95 23.02
N TYR A 59 -15.55 -20.83 21.97
CA TYR A 59 -14.35 -20.00 21.89
C TYR A 59 -14.63 -18.79 20.99
N PRO A 60 -14.66 -17.57 21.53
CA PRO A 60 -14.68 -16.36 20.72
C PRO A 60 -13.27 -16.13 20.14
N ILE A 61 -13.19 -15.91 18.83
CA ILE A 61 -11.92 -15.65 18.14
C ILE A 61 -11.93 -14.19 17.70
N SER A 62 -10.93 -13.40 18.12
CA SER A 62 -10.98 -11.93 17.95
C SER A 62 -9.98 -11.40 16.92
N ASN A 63 -8.84 -12.05 16.77
CA ASN A 63 -7.65 -11.57 16.07
C ASN A 63 -7.21 -12.44 14.89
N VAL A 64 -7.80 -13.63 14.72
CA VAL A 64 -7.56 -14.48 13.53
C VAL A 64 -8.07 -13.78 12.26
N GLY A 65 -7.31 -13.88 11.17
CA GLY A 65 -7.61 -13.22 9.90
C GLY A 65 -6.87 -11.89 9.67
N PHE A 66 -6.12 -11.40 10.67
CA PHE A 66 -5.37 -10.14 10.54
C PHE A 66 -3.86 -10.30 10.28
N THR A 67 -3.28 -11.48 10.48
CA THR A 67 -1.83 -11.76 10.35
C THR A 67 -1.46 -12.53 9.08
N GLY A 68 -2.40 -12.77 8.16
CA GLY A 68 -2.19 -13.61 6.98
C GLY A 68 -2.58 -15.09 7.21
N ASP A 69 -2.81 -15.49 8.47
CA ASP A 69 -3.46 -16.76 8.80
C ASP A 69 -4.92 -16.68 8.42
N SER A 70 -5.33 -17.53 7.49
CA SER A 70 -6.72 -17.64 7.08
C SER A 70 -7.52 -18.31 8.19
N PHE A 71 -8.81 -17.98 8.30
CA PHE A 71 -9.73 -18.69 9.21
C PHE A 71 -9.72 -20.22 8.99
N GLY A 72 -9.37 -20.68 7.78
CA GLY A 72 -9.17 -22.10 7.48
C GLY A 72 -7.90 -22.72 8.07
N ASP A 73 -6.88 -21.93 8.38
CA ASP A 73 -5.63 -22.43 8.98
C ASP A 73 -5.85 -22.79 10.45
N VAL A 74 -6.66 -21.99 11.17
CA VAL A 74 -7.11 -22.30 12.53
C VAL A 74 -8.01 -23.53 12.54
N GLU A 75 -8.94 -23.63 11.59
CA GLU A 75 -9.78 -24.83 11.45
C GLU A 75 -8.91 -26.08 11.23
N SER A 76 -7.92 -26.00 10.35
CA SER A 76 -7.02 -27.12 10.06
C SER A 76 -6.18 -27.53 11.26
N ALA A 77 -5.57 -26.56 11.95
CA ALA A 77 -4.73 -26.81 13.12
C ALA A 77 -5.52 -27.46 14.27
N ILE A 78 -6.75 -27.01 14.51
CA ILE A 78 -7.58 -27.56 15.58
C ILE A 78 -8.15 -28.92 15.16
N ARG A 79 -8.47 -29.13 13.88
CA ARG A 79 -9.01 -30.40 13.39
C ARG A 79 -8.05 -31.58 13.58
N ASP A 80 -6.75 -31.33 13.52
CA ASP A 80 -5.72 -32.34 13.79
C ASP A 80 -5.63 -32.74 15.28
N LEU A 81 -6.12 -31.88 16.19
CA LEU A 81 -6.15 -32.11 17.64
C LEU A 81 -7.44 -32.79 18.12
N LEU A 82 -8.48 -32.84 17.29
CA LEU A 82 -9.79 -33.37 17.68
C LEU A 82 -9.81 -34.90 17.74
N THR A 83 -10.60 -35.41 18.69
CA THR A 83 -10.93 -36.84 18.77
C THR A 83 -11.77 -37.28 17.55
N PRO A 84 -11.66 -38.53 17.05
CA PRO A 84 -12.40 -38.99 15.86
C PRO A 84 -13.94 -38.85 15.92
N ASP A 85 -14.52 -38.82 17.13
CA ASP A 85 -15.96 -38.66 17.37
C ASP A 85 -16.35 -37.22 17.80
N ALA A 86 -15.42 -36.27 17.74
CA ALA A 86 -15.65 -34.90 18.18
C ALA A 86 -16.56 -34.12 17.23
N TYR A 87 -17.31 -33.17 17.80
CA TYR A 87 -18.13 -32.25 17.02
C TYR A 87 -17.53 -30.85 17.05
N MET A 88 -17.33 -30.27 15.87
CA MET A 88 -16.81 -28.92 15.69
C MET A 88 -17.68 -28.18 14.69
N GLN A 89 -18.01 -26.93 15.02
CA GLN A 89 -18.68 -26.02 14.11
C GLN A 89 -18.08 -24.62 14.26
N PHE A 90 -17.82 -23.98 13.11
CA PHE A 90 -17.44 -22.58 13.04
C PHE A 90 -18.61 -21.72 12.57
N ASP A 91 -18.83 -20.61 13.27
CA ASP A 91 -19.69 -19.51 12.82
C ASP A 91 -18.83 -18.35 12.34
N TYR A 92 -18.72 -18.22 11.02
CA TYR A 92 -17.94 -17.17 10.35
C TYR A 92 -18.53 -15.77 10.50
N GLN A 93 -19.83 -15.64 10.80
CA GLN A 93 -20.44 -14.32 10.94
C GLN A 93 -20.16 -13.72 12.32
N ASN A 94 -20.12 -14.58 13.34
CA ASN A 94 -19.91 -14.16 14.73
C ASN A 94 -18.48 -14.39 15.22
N TYR A 95 -17.61 -15.01 14.41
CA TYR A 95 -16.24 -15.39 14.78
C TYR A 95 -16.20 -16.27 16.04
N ILE A 96 -17.05 -17.29 16.05
CA ILE A 96 -17.20 -18.21 17.17
C ILE A 96 -16.85 -19.62 16.72
N LEU A 97 -16.02 -20.30 17.51
CA LEU A 97 -15.73 -21.72 17.39
C LEU A 97 -16.47 -22.49 18.48
N ILE A 98 -17.31 -23.44 18.07
CA ILE A 98 -18.04 -24.34 18.96
C ILE A 98 -17.41 -25.72 18.85
N VAL A 99 -16.83 -26.22 19.95
CA VAL A 99 -16.20 -27.55 20.01
C VAL A 99 -16.86 -28.38 21.10
N ARG A 100 -17.15 -29.64 20.79
CA ARG A 100 -17.59 -30.65 21.73
C ARG A 100 -16.62 -31.83 21.72
N ASP A 101 -15.80 -31.89 22.76
CA ASP A 101 -14.77 -32.91 22.95
C ASP A 101 -14.46 -33.11 24.44
N LEU A 102 -13.47 -33.97 24.73
CA LEU A 102 -12.95 -34.26 26.06
C LEU A 102 -12.30 -33.02 26.70
N PRO A 103 -12.34 -32.87 28.03
CA PRO A 103 -11.72 -31.74 28.75
C PRO A 103 -10.23 -31.55 28.46
N GLU A 104 -9.47 -32.64 28.27
CA GLU A 104 -8.03 -32.61 27.97
C GLU A 104 -7.74 -31.93 26.62
N VAL A 105 -8.51 -32.27 25.58
CA VAL A 105 -8.38 -31.65 24.24
C VAL A 105 -8.72 -30.16 24.29
N HIS A 106 -9.66 -29.75 25.16
CA HIS A 106 -9.97 -28.33 25.31
C HIS A 106 -8.80 -27.52 25.88
N GLU A 107 -7.96 -28.10 26.75
CA GLU A 107 -6.75 -27.43 27.26
C GLU A 107 -5.73 -27.20 26.13
N ASP A 108 -5.55 -28.20 25.27
CA ASP A 108 -4.67 -28.09 24.10
C ASP A 108 -5.18 -27.04 23.09
N ILE A 109 -6.50 -27.00 22.86
CA ILE A 109 -7.14 -26.01 21.99
C ILE A 109 -6.93 -24.60 22.55
N GLU A 110 -7.07 -24.40 23.86
CA GLU A 110 -6.85 -23.11 24.51
C GLU A 110 -5.38 -22.66 24.36
N GLU A 111 -4.41 -23.57 24.51
CA GLU A 111 -3.00 -23.26 24.30
C GLU A 111 -2.72 -22.81 22.86
N VAL A 112 -3.23 -23.55 21.87
CA VAL A 112 -3.06 -23.19 20.44
C VAL A 112 -3.75 -21.87 20.11
N LEU A 113 -4.99 -21.69 20.54
CA LEU A 113 -5.73 -20.44 20.34
C LEU A 113 -5.01 -19.26 21.00
N SER A 114 -4.36 -19.44 22.16
CA SER A 114 -3.61 -18.36 22.82
C SER A 114 -2.41 -17.86 21.99
N GLN A 115 -1.81 -18.72 21.17
CA GLN A 115 -0.68 -18.35 20.31
C GLN A 115 -1.15 -17.80 18.96
N MET A 116 -2.27 -18.30 18.44
CA MET A 116 -2.81 -17.87 17.14
C MET A 116 -3.67 -16.61 17.22
N ASP A 117 -4.43 -16.42 18.30
CA ASP A 117 -5.35 -15.28 18.47
C ASP A 117 -4.64 -14.03 19.03
N GLN A 118 -3.48 -13.67 18.45
CA GLN A 118 -2.68 -12.51 18.85
C GLN A 118 -3.06 -11.26 18.05
N PRO A 119 -3.12 -10.06 18.67
CA PRO A 119 -3.47 -8.84 17.96
C PRO A 119 -2.44 -8.53 16.87
N PRO A 120 -2.88 -8.12 15.66
CA PRO A 120 -1.96 -7.82 14.56
C PRO A 120 -1.09 -6.60 14.88
N ALA A 121 0.20 -6.68 14.56
CA ALA A 121 1.07 -5.52 14.61
C ALA A 121 0.67 -4.53 13.51
N GLN A 122 0.60 -3.25 13.85
CA GLN A 122 0.38 -2.16 12.89
C GLN A 122 1.70 -1.44 12.65
N ILE A 123 2.02 -1.17 11.39
CA ILE A 123 3.18 -0.38 11.00
C ILE A 123 2.75 0.90 10.30
N MET A 124 3.47 1.98 10.55
CA MET A 124 3.33 3.24 9.82
C MET A 124 4.51 3.35 8.86
N VAL A 125 4.20 3.38 7.56
CA VAL A 125 5.20 3.62 6.51
C VAL A 125 5.10 5.09 6.11
N GLN A 126 6.20 5.81 6.30
CA GLN A 126 6.32 7.22 5.93
C GLN A 126 7.45 7.35 4.92
N ALA A 127 7.17 8.02 3.81
CA ALA A 127 8.19 8.42 2.85
C ALA A 127 8.32 9.96 2.83
N GLU A 128 9.52 10.45 2.53
CA GLU A 128 9.80 11.88 2.37
C GLU A 128 10.39 12.08 0.98
N ILE A 129 9.68 12.82 0.14
CA ILE A 129 10.07 13.10 -1.24
C ILE A 129 10.49 14.57 -1.30
N LEU A 130 11.74 14.82 -1.67
CA LEU A 130 12.29 16.15 -1.88
C LEU A 130 12.65 16.32 -3.36
N GLU A 131 12.01 17.29 -4.01
CA GLU A 131 12.40 17.75 -5.35
C GLU A 131 13.02 19.13 -5.24
N THR A 132 14.21 19.31 -5.83
CA THR A 132 14.86 20.61 -5.92
C THR A 132 15.19 20.89 -7.38
N SER A 133 14.68 21.99 -7.91
CA SER A 133 15.07 22.52 -9.22
C SER A 133 15.71 23.89 -9.02
N ALA A 134 16.85 24.11 -9.66
CA ALA A 134 17.56 25.38 -9.63
C ALA A 134 17.94 25.74 -11.06
N ASP A 135 17.32 26.81 -11.58
CA ASP A 135 17.54 27.33 -12.91
C ASP A 135 18.18 28.70 -12.80
N HIS A 136 19.45 28.79 -13.20
CA HIS A 136 20.20 30.04 -13.28
C HIS A 136 20.48 30.35 -14.74
N GLN A 137 19.94 31.47 -15.23
CA GLN A 137 20.19 31.96 -16.57
C GLN A 137 20.82 33.34 -16.48
N PHE A 138 21.97 33.49 -17.11
CA PHE A 138 22.61 34.78 -17.30
C PHE A 138 22.87 34.96 -18.79
N THR A 139 22.31 36.02 -19.36
CA THR A 139 22.45 36.35 -20.77
C THR A 139 23.02 37.74 -20.88
N PHE A 140 24.16 37.86 -21.57
CA PHE A 140 24.78 39.14 -21.89
C PHE A 140 24.91 39.24 -23.42
N GLY A 141 24.38 40.33 -23.97
CA GLY A 141 24.35 40.59 -25.40
C GLY A 141 24.90 41.98 -25.72
N ILE A 142 25.55 42.07 -26.88
CA ILE A 142 25.91 43.34 -27.49
C ILE A 142 25.34 43.30 -28.90
N ASP A 143 24.30 44.08 -29.14
CA ASP A 143 23.69 44.24 -30.45
C ASP A 143 24.21 45.55 -31.07
N TYR A 144 24.61 45.49 -32.33
CA TYR A 144 25.17 46.66 -33.02
C TYR A 144 24.69 46.72 -34.46
N ASP A 145 24.40 47.93 -34.91
CA ASP A 145 23.97 48.22 -36.28
C ASP A 145 24.82 49.34 -36.87
N LEU A 146 25.17 49.23 -38.14
CA LEU A 146 25.98 50.22 -38.87
C LEU A 146 25.25 50.66 -40.15
N SER A 147 25.19 51.97 -40.37
CA SER A 147 24.56 52.55 -41.57
C SER A 147 25.24 53.87 -41.96
N GLY A 148 25.14 54.24 -43.25
CA GLY A 148 25.69 55.51 -43.75
C GLY A 148 24.96 56.74 -43.22
N ASP A 149 23.67 56.61 -42.91
CA ASP A 149 22.85 57.63 -42.27
C ASP A 149 21.75 56.94 -41.45
N LEU A 150 22.11 56.52 -40.25
CA LEU A 150 21.25 55.77 -39.35
C LEU A 150 20.10 56.64 -38.83
N ASP A 151 20.32 57.94 -38.61
CA ASP A 151 19.28 58.87 -38.17
C ASP A 151 18.11 58.93 -39.18
N LYS A 152 18.42 58.87 -40.49
CA LYS A 152 17.39 58.77 -41.54
C LYS A 152 16.79 57.38 -41.65
N ALA A 153 17.61 56.32 -41.61
CA ALA A 153 17.10 54.96 -41.72
C ALA A 153 16.15 54.58 -40.57
N VAL A 154 16.39 55.11 -39.37
CA VAL A 154 15.53 54.95 -38.19
C VAL A 154 14.22 55.74 -38.35
N LYS A 155 14.28 56.96 -38.92
CA LYS A 155 13.09 57.75 -39.27
C LYS A 155 12.25 57.13 -40.40
N ASP A 156 12.89 56.44 -41.34
CA ASP A 156 12.25 55.71 -42.44
C ASP A 156 11.68 54.34 -42.00
N GLY A 157 11.82 53.97 -40.71
CA GLY A 157 11.24 52.74 -40.14
C GLY A 157 11.99 51.45 -40.48
N LEU A 158 13.25 51.55 -40.95
CA LEU A 158 14.07 50.38 -41.30
C LEU A 158 14.63 49.64 -40.07
N PHE A 159 14.51 50.24 -38.87
CA PHE A 159 14.93 49.67 -37.59
C PHE A 159 13.75 49.71 -36.59
N PRO A 160 12.88 48.70 -36.58
CA PRO A 160 11.65 48.70 -35.79
C PRO A 160 11.88 48.57 -34.27
N ASP A 161 13.05 48.08 -33.86
CA ASP A 161 13.42 47.89 -32.45
C ASP A 161 13.96 49.16 -31.78
N ILE A 162 14.06 50.27 -32.53
CA ILE A 162 14.38 51.59 -32.01
C ILE A 162 13.05 52.35 -31.87
N PRO A 163 12.62 52.70 -30.64
CA PRO A 163 11.38 53.42 -30.44
C PRO A 163 11.47 54.82 -31.06
N THR A 164 11.04 54.94 -32.31
CA THR A 164 10.63 56.21 -32.91
C THR A 164 9.15 56.33 -32.63
N GLY A 165 8.74 57.38 -31.90
CA GLY A 165 7.32 57.59 -31.61
C GLY A 165 6.50 57.51 -32.89
N THR A 166 5.42 56.72 -32.88
CA THR A 166 4.47 56.62 -34.00
C THR A 166 3.44 57.74 -33.89
N ASP A 167 3.26 58.53 -34.95
CA ASP A 167 2.17 59.52 -35.06
C ASP A 167 0.97 58.93 -35.81
N PRO A 168 -0.23 58.86 -35.20
CA PRO A 168 -1.48 58.83 -35.92
C PRO A 168 -2.21 60.19 -35.75
N GLY A 169 -1.71 61.25 -36.39
CA GLY A 169 -2.49 62.44 -36.73
C GLY A 169 -2.04 63.76 -36.11
N GLN A 170 -0.94 64.33 -36.64
CA GLN A 170 -0.60 65.76 -36.69
C GLN A 170 -0.76 66.56 -35.38
N ASP A 171 0.25 66.43 -34.49
CA ASP A 171 0.95 67.52 -33.80
C ASP A 171 1.92 66.87 -32.79
N ASP A 172 3.06 66.42 -33.35
CA ASP A 172 4.05 65.54 -32.75
C ASP A 172 4.82 66.15 -31.57
N LYS A 173 4.41 65.89 -30.31
CA LYS A 173 5.26 66.12 -29.13
C LYS A 173 5.13 65.05 -28.04
N PHE A 174 5.55 63.82 -28.38
CA PHE A 174 6.79 63.26 -27.82
C PHE A 174 7.79 63.13 -28.97
N ASN A 175 8.20 64.28 -29.49
CA ASN A 175 9.09 64.38 -30.62
C ASN A 175 10.51 64.24 -30.09
N PHE A 176 11.18 63.12 -30.37
CA PHE A 176 12.63 63.11 -30.35
C PHE A 176 13.10 63.91 -31.58
N HIS A 177 12.96 65.24 -31.49
CA HIS A 177 13.25 66.17 -32.60
C HIS A 177 14.71 66.00 -33.05
N ASP A 178 15.58 65.59 -32.12
CA ASP A 178 16.89 65.02 -32.37
C ASP A 178 17.03 63.68 -31.65
N LEU A 179 17.26 62.60 -32.42
CA LEU A 179 17.59 61.28 -31.87
C LEU A 179 18.88 61.37 -31.03
N ARG A 180 19.76 62.34 -31.30
CA ARG A 180 21.02 62.55 -30.56
C ARG A 180 20.82 63.12 -29.16
N ASP A 181 19.71 63.79 -28.90
CA ASP A 181 19.38 64.36 -27.57
C ASP A 181 18.64 63.36 -26.68
N THR A 182 18.17 62.25 -27.27
CA THR A 182 17.33 61.24 -26.61
C THR A 182 18.13 60.04 -26.12
N PHE A 183 19.22 59.73 -26.80
CA PHE A 183 20.11 58.63 -26.44
C PHE A 183 21.28 59.14 -25.59
N PRO A 184 21.73 58.38 -24.57
CA PRO A 184 21.35 57.00 -24.28
C PRO A 184 19.97 56.79 -23.66
N ILE A 185 19.34 55.67 -24.03
CA ILE A 185 18.15 55.15 -23.35
C ILE A 185 18.59 54.04 -22.42
N PHE A 186 18.26 54.20 -21.14
CA PHE A 186 18.41 53.16 -20.14
C PHE A 186 17.04 52.52 -19.88
N SER A 187 16.93 51.21 -20.04
CA SER A 187 15.76 50.44 -19.66
C SER A 187 16.16 49.34 -18.68
N GLY A 188 15.41 49.23 -17.58
CA GLY A 188 15.68 48.27 -16.52
C GLY A 188 14.38 47.67 -16.01
N GLY A 189 14.37 46.35 -15.86
CA GLY A 189 13.29 45.57 -15.28
C GLY A 189 13.80 44.68 -14.16
N SER A 190 12.92 43.90 -13.53
CA SER A 190 13.28 43.00 -12.43
C SER A 190 14.26 41.88 -12.82
N THR A 191 14.40 41.60 -14.12
CA THR A 191 15.20 40.48 -14.66
C THR A 191 16.34 40.91 -15.58
N GLY A 192 16.54 42.23 -15.78
CA GLY A 192 17.61 42.69 -16.66
C GLY A 192 17.68 44.19 -16.86
N VAL A 193 18.79 44.60 -17.46
CA VAL A 193 19.12 45.98 -17.80
C VAL A 193 19.59 46.01 -19.24
N SER A 194 19.15 47.03 -19.97
CA SER A 194 19.72 47.37 -21.27
C SER A 194 20.02 48.85 -21.41
N ILE A 195 21.13 49.12 -22.08
CA ILE A 195 21.62 50.46 -22.41
C ILE A 195 21.69 50.52 -23.92
N ASP A 196 20.92 51.41 -24.52
CA ASP A 196 20.95 51.64 -25.95
C ASP A 196 21.58 53.01 -26.23
N HIS A 197 22.53 53.05 -27.15
CA HIS A 197 23.19 54.24 -27.63
C HIS A 197 23.07 54.31 -29.15
N LEU A 198 22.56 55.45 -29.64
CA LEU A 198 22.39 55.70 -31.05
C LEU A 198 23.24 56.90 -31.50
N SER A 199 23.89 56.76 -32.65
CA SER A 199 24.63 57.82 -33.35
C SER A 199 24.32 57.79 -34.84
N ARG A 200 24.66 58.86 -35.56
CA ARG A 200 24.38 59.01 -37.00
C ARG A 200 24.84 57.84 -37.89
N HIS A 201 25.83 57.05 -37.48
CA HIS A 201 26.34 55.94 -38.29
C HIS A 201 26.33 54.59 -37.58
N ALA A 202 26.01 54.55 -36.27
CA ALA A 202 26.11 53.33 -35.48
C ALA A 202 25.12 53.33 -34.31
N ARG A 203 24.48 52.18 -34.07
CA ARG A 203 23.76 51.84 -32.84
C ARG A 203 24.54 50.79 -32.08
N ILE A 204 24.60 50.91 -30.77
CA ILE A 204 25.15 49.88 -29.88
C ILE A 204 24.20 49.74 -28.69
N GLN A 205 23.68 48.53 -28.52
CA GLN A 205 22.84 48.14 -27.40
C GLN A 205 23.56 47.09 -26.56
N PHE A 206 23.71 47.37 -25.27
CA PHE A 206 24.16 46.42 -24.27
C PHE A 206 22.94 45.87 -23.56
N SER A 207 22.84 44.56 -23.43
CA SER A 207 21.78 43.91 -22.67
C SER A 207 22.36 42.87 -21.71
N ALA A 208 21.85 42.88 -20.49
CA ALA A 208 22.22 41.91 -19.46
C ALA A 208 20.95 41.44 -18.75
N PHE A 209 20.69 40.14 -18.78
CA PHE A 209 19.55 39.51 -18.16
C PHE A 209 20.03 38.45 -17.16
N MET A 210 19.38 38.41 -16.00
CA MET A 210 19.63 37.41 -14.97
C MET A 210 18.29 36.87 -14.48
N SER A 211 18.13 35.55 -14.54
CA SER A 211 17.02 34.81 -13.96
C SER A 211 17.58 33.77 -13.00
N ASP A 212 17.04 33.75 -11.78
CA ASP A 212 17.37 32.78 -10.75
C ASP A 212 16.05 32.24 -10.19
N SER A 213 15.78 30.97 -10.45
CA SER A 213 14.58 30.27 -9.98
C SER A 213 15.01 29.05 -9.19
N THR A 214 14.62 29.00 -7.92
CA THR A 214 14.83 27.85 -7.04
C THR A 214 13.47 27.36 -6.53
N THR A 215 13.13 26.11 -6.85
CA THR A 215 11.90 25.45 -6.38
C THR A 215 12.26 24.28 -5.49
N LYS A 216 11.60 24.17 -4.33
CA LYS A 216 11.71 23.03 -3.42
C LYS A 216 10.33 22.45 -3.16
N LEU A 217 10.09 21.22 -3.63
CA LEU A 217 8.89 20.45 -3.30
C LEU A 217 9.22 19.50 -2.15
N LEU A 218 8.34 19.46 -1.16
CA LEU A 218 8.38 18.48 -0.08
C LEU A 218 7.03 17.78 -0.02
N ALA A 219 7.04 16.46 -0.19
CA ALA A 219 5.86 15.61 0.01
C ALA A 219 6.16 14.53 1.04
N THR A 220 5.27 14.36 2.02
CA THR A 220 5.40 13.37 3.10
C THR A 220 4.20 12.42 3.11
N PRO A 221 4.07 11.52 2.12
CA PRO A 221 3.02 10.51 2.15
C PRO A 221 3.24 9.55 3.33
N GLN A 222 2.12 9.20 3.99
CA GLN A 222 2.09 8.26 5.11
C GLN A 222 0.93 7.28 4.92
N ILE A 223 1.16 6.02 5.26
CA ILE A 223 0.14 4.98 5.28
C ILE A 223 0.29 4.12 6.53
N TYR A 224 -0.84 3.69 7.08
CA TYR A 224 -0.89 2.71 8.16
C TYR A 224 -1.29 1.36 7.61
N LEU A 225 -0.56 0.32 7.98
CA LEU A 225 -0.68 -1.02 7.43
C LEU A 225 -0.79 -2.02 8.58
N LYS A 226 -1.57 -3.08 8.37
CA LYS A 226 -1.48 -4.27 9.23
C LYS A 226 -0.33 -5.15 8.75
N ASN A 227 0.22 -5.95 9.66
CA ASN A 227 1.25 -6.90 9.32
C ASN A 227 0.77 -7.88 8.24
N HIS A 228 1.60 -8.16 7.24
CA HIS A 228 1.31 -9.03 6.08
C HIS A 228 0.17 -8.59 5.15
N GLU A 229 -0.28 -7.33 5.22
CA GLU A 229 -1.24 -6.77 4.26
C GLU A 229 -0.51 -5.89 3.23
N GLU A 230 -0.75 -6.15 1.93
CA GLU A 230 -0.19 -5.33 0.86
C GLU A 230 -1.00 -4.05 0.71
N ALA A 231 -0.31 -2.91 0.60
CA ALA A 231 -0.95 -1.65 0.28
C ALA A 231 -0.14 -0.84 -0.72
N HIS A 232 -0.86 -0.02 -1.48
CA HIS A 232 -0.31 0.89 -2.47
C HIS A 232 -0.59 2.34 -2.06
N ILE A 233 0.37 3.21 -2.32
CA ILE A 233 0.20 4.66 -2.19
C ILE A 233 0.41 5.26 -3.57
N GLU A 234 -0.64 5.84 -4.13
CA GLU A 234 -0.58 6.59 -5.38
C GLU A 234 -0.73 8.08 -5.09
N VAL A 235 0.29 8.87 -5.46
CA VAL A 235 0.28 10.33 -5.29
C VAL A 235 0.45 10.96 -6.65
N GLY A 236 -0.61 11.58 -7.16
CA GLY A 236 -0.59 12.23 -8.47
C GLY A 236 -1.99 12.57 -8.97
N SER A 237 -2.09 12.87 -10.26
CA SER A 237 -3.34 13.09 -10.96
C SER A 237 -3.44 12.14 -12.14
N GLU A 238 -4.59 11.50 -12.33
CA GLU A 238 -4.85 10.68 -13.52
C GLU A 238 -5.16 11.60 -14.71
N VAL A 239 -4.32 11.55 -15.74
CA VAL A 239 -4.48 12.37 -16.96
C VAL A 239 -4.99 11.44 -18.08
N PRO A 240 -6.21 11.67 -18.61
CA PRO A 240 -6.75 10.83 -19.66
C PRO A 240 -5.98 11.02 -20.98
N TYR A 241 -5.75 9.91 -21.69
CA TYR A 241 -5.17 9.92 -23.03
C TYR A 241 -6.13 9.24 -24.03
N LEU A 242 -6.23 9.81 -25.22
CA LEU A 242 -7.09 9.26 -26.27
C LEU A 242 -6.44 8.02 -26.88
N THR A 243 -7.12 6.88 -26.78
CA THR A 243 -6.77 5.65 -27.51
C THR A 243 -7.77 5.41 -28.63
N SER A 244 -7.34 5.55 -29.88
CA SER A 244 -8.18 5.19 -31.03
C SER A 244 -7.98 3.70 -31.36
N ASN A 245 -8.95 2.86 -31.02
CA ASN A 245 -9.03 1.50 -31.56
C ASN A 245 -9.72 1.57 -32.93
N PHE A 246 -8.92 1.56 -34.01
CA PHE A 246 -9.43 1.38 -35.36
C PHE A 246 -9.88 -0.09 -35.53
N TYR A 247 -11.16 -0.37 -35.30
CA TYR A 247 -11.78 -1.57 -35.87
C TYR A 247 -12.07 -1.30 -37.34
N GLY A 248 -11.13 -1.69 -38.21
CA GLY A 248 -11.37 -1.74 -39.65
C GLY A 248 -12.40 -2.81 -39.96
N THR A 249 -13.66 -2.43 -40.16
CA THR A 249 -14.63 -3.27 -40.85
C THR A 249 -14.22 -3.36 -42.31
N THR A 250 -13.60 -4.48 -42.68
CA THR A 250 -13.45 -4.88 -44.08
C THR A 250 -14.85 -5.13 -44.65
N VAL A 251 -15.21 -4.39 -45.69
CA VAL A 251 -16.44 -4.55 -46.50
C VAL A 251 -16.22 -5.66 -47.51
#